data_AF-A0A060BZM8-F1
#
_entry.id   AF-A0A060BZM8-F1
#
_cell.length_a   1.000
_cell.length_b   1.000
_cell.length_c   1.000
_cell.angle_alpha   90.00
_cell.angle_beta   90.00
_cell.angle_gamma   90.00
#
_symmetry.space_group_name_H-M   'P 1'
#
loop_
_entity.id
_entity.type
_entity.pdbx_description
1 polymer ?
#
loop_
_entity_poly.entity_id
_entity_poly.type
_entity_poly.pdbx_seq_one_letter_code
_entity_poly.pdbx_strand_id
1 'polypeptide(L)'
;GTNGQFRPNEDLTREGVAAIVNNMLGEDTPVAATNFSDVKGRWSERAVSSLVDKQIMKGYSNGTFKPQQKVTREEFAVIAYNYMNYKGMSSSKTAVPYADENKISPWAKNGGRYAGSRWLYDGS
;
A
#
# COMPACT_ATOMS: atom_id res chain seq x y z
N GLY A 1 -16.87 19.55 8.86
CA GLY A 1 -17.13 20.13 7.54
C GLY A 1 -17.13 19.02 6.52
N THR A 2 -18.31 18.66 6.03
CA THR A 2 -18.57 17.61 5.04
C THR A 2 -18.43 18.17 3.63
N ASN A 3 -17.27 17.99 3.00
CA ASN A 3 -17.09 18.26 1.59
C ASN A 3 -16.62 16.97 0.92
N GLY A 4 -17.56 16.24 0.32
CA GLY A 4 -17.34 15.03 -0.48
C GLY A 4 -16.58 15.29 -1.79
N GLN A 5 -15.42 15.94 -1.70
CA GLN A 5 -14.44 15.99 -2.77
C GLN A 5 -13.45 14.85 -2.52
N PHE A 6 -13.53 13.80 -3.33
CA PHE A 6 -12.40 12.91 -3.51
C PHE A 6 -11.30 13.75 -4.16
N ARG A 7 -10.24 14.09 -3.41
CA ARG A 7 -9.10 14.89 -3.85
C ARG A 7 -7.91 13.96 -4.09
N PRO A 8 -7.87 13.20 -5.20
CA PRO A 8 -6.83 12.20 -5.45
C PRO A 8 -5.42 12.78 -5.63
N ASN A 9 -5.30 14.11 -5.74
CA ASN A 9 -4.05 14.85 -5.90
C ASN A 9 -3.60 15.61 -4.63
N GLU A 10 -4.37 15.57 -3.54
CA GLU A 10 -3.83 16.01 -2.24
C GLU A 10 -2.98 14.85 -1.73
N ASP A 11 -1.70 15.10 -1.45
CA ASP A 11 -0.73 14.02 -1.28
C ASP A 11 -1.18 13.05 -0.18
N LEU A 12 -1.52 11.83 -0.58
CA LEU A 12 -2.03 10.82 0.34
C LEU A 12 -0.92 10.45 1.32
N THR A 13 -1.12 10.73 2.60
CA THR A 13 -0.12 10.41 3.63
C THR A 13 -0.20 8.94 4.01
N ARG A 14 0.90 8.40 4.53
CA ARG A 14 0.96 7.01 5.01
C ARG A 14 -0.08 6.74 6.09
N GLU A 15 -0.35 7.70 6.98
CA GLU A 15 -1.41 7.58 7.98
C GLU A 15 -2.82 7.64 7.39
N GLY A 16 -3.03 8.43 6.35
CA GLY A 16 -4.29 8.47 5.61
C GLY A 16 -4.59 7.14 4.92
N VAL A 17 -3.60 6.56 4.25
CA VAL A 17 -3.72 5.22 3.66
C VAL A 17 -4.03 4.17 4.72
N ALA A 18 -3.31 4.22 5.84
CA ALA A 18 -3.50 3.26 6.92
C ALA A 18 -4.94 3.29 7.45
N ALA A 19 -5.50 4.48 7.64
CA ALA A 19 -6.87 4.63 8.09
C ALA A 19 -7.89 4.09 7.08
N ILE A 20 -7.71 4.39 5.79
CA ILE A 20 -8.61 3.91 4.73
C ILE A 20 -8.61 2.38 4.69
N VAL A 21 -7.43 1.75 4.66
CA VAL A 21 -7.32 0.29 4.57
C VAL A 21 -7.83 -0.38 5.86
N ASN A 22 -7.57 0.21 7.03
CA ASN A 22 -8.12 -0.29 8.29
C ASN A 22 -9.66 -0.20 8.31
N ASN A 23 -10.24 0.87 7.80
CA ASN A 23 -11.70 0.99 7.67
C ASN A 23 -12.27 -0.04 6.68
N MET A 24 -11.54 -0.37 5.61
CA MET A 24 -11.93 -1.44 4.68
C MET A 24 -11.85 -2.84 5.30
N LEU A 25 -10.93 -3.06 6.25
CA LEU A 25 -10.88 -4.32 7.00
C LEU A 25 -12.14 -4.51 7.85
N GLY A 26 -12.73 -3.41 8.36
CA GLY A 26 -13.95 -3.45 9.18
C GLY A 26 -13.77 -4.22 10.49
N GLU A 27 -12.52 -4.39 10.93
CA GLU A 27 -12.19 -5.20 12.10
C GLU A 27 -11.95 -4.30 13.31
N ASP A 28 -12.78 -4.48 14.34
CA ASP A 28 -12.70 -3.76 15.60
C ASP A 28 -11.91 -4.51 16.68
N THR A 29 -11.00 -5.38 16.23
CA THR A 29 -10.18 -6.18 17.13
C THR A 29 -9.32 -5.30 18.03
N PRO A 30 -9.14 -5.65 19.32
CA PRO A 30 -8.14 -5.02 20.16
C PRO A 30 -6.77 -5.13 19.50
N VAL A 31 -6.16 -3.99 19.22
CA VAL A 31 -4.85 -3.93 18.57
C VAL A 31 -3.82 -3.58 19.62
N ALA A 32 -2.68 -4.29 19.62
CA ALA A 32 -1.56 -3.94 20.49
C ALA A 32 -1.10 -2.49 20.23
N ALA A 33 -0.55 -1.83 21.25
CA ALA A 33 0.01 -0.50 21.09
C ALA A 33 1.18 -0.51 20.10
N THR A 34 1.31 0.53 19.29
CA THR A 34 2.40 0.61 18.32
C THR A 34 3.75 0.87 18.98
N ASN A 35 4.82 0.30 18.42
CA ASN A 35 6.19 0.62 18.81
C ASN A 35 6.75 1.86 18.10
N PHE A 36 6.01 2.43 17.13
CA PHE A 36 6.48 3.59 16.38
C PHE A 36 6.38 4.88 17.21
N SER A 37 7.53 5.50 17.49
CA SER A 37 7.61 6.70 18.35
C SER A 37 6.86 7.90 17.77
N ASP A 38 6.78 7.99 16.45
CA ASP A 38 6.13 9.06 15.70
C ASP A 38 4.64 8.83 15.43
N VAL A 39 4.07 7.73 15.96
CA VAL A 39 2.65 7.36 15.79
C VAL A 39 1.90 7.31 17.12
N LYS A 40 2.58 7.06 18.24
CA LYS A 40 1.97 7.06 19.57
C LYS A 40 1.20 8.36 19.83
N GLY A 41 -0.06 8.24 20.26
CA GLY A 41 -0.97 9.36 20.52
C GLY A 41 -1.61 9.97 19.28
N ARG A 42 -1.32 9.48 18.05
CA ARG A 42 -2.01 9.94 16.84
C ARG A 42 -3.33 9.24 16.66
N TRP A 43 -4.25 9.91 15.97
CA TRP A 43 -5.52 9.35 15.54
C TRP A 43 -5.36 8.07 14.68
N SER A 44 -4.23 7.95 13.97
CA SER A 44 -3.88 6.84 13.11
C SER A 44 -3.23 5.66 13.84
N GLU A 45 -2.99 5.76 15.16
CA GLU A 45 -2.24 4.77 15.92
C GLU A 45 -2.82 3.35 15.81
N ARG A 46 -4.13 3.22 16.04
CA ARG A 46 -4.84 1.94 15.94
C ARG A 46 -4.75 1.36 14.54
N ALA A 47 -4.95 2.19 13.52
CA ALA A 47 -4.90 1.76 12.13
C ALA A 47 -3.49 1.31 11.72
N VAL A 48 -2.47 2.09 12.07
CA VAL A 48 -1.07 1.74 11.80
C VAL A 48 -0.69 0.43 12.49
N SER A 49 -1.04 0.29 13.77
CA SER A 49 -0.75 -0.92 14.52
C SER A 49 -1.41 -2.15 13.89
N SER A 50 -2.68 -2.03 13.51
CA SER A 50 -3.47 -3.13 12.92
C SER A 50 -2.87 -3.60 11.60
N LEU A 51 -2.53 -2.65 10.72
CA LEU A 51 -1.97 -2.98 9.41
C LEU A 51 -0.53 -3.50 9.48
N VAL A 52 0.23 -3.11 10.50
CA VAL A 52 1.59 -3.60 10.70
C VAL A 52 1.58 -5.01 11.27
N ASP A 53 0.69 -5.28 12.23
CA ASP A 53 0.46 -6.62 12.78
C ASP A 53 0.02 -7.62 11.68
N LYS A 54 -0.87 -7.19 10.79
CA LYS A 54 -1.34 -7.96 9.62
C LYS A 54 -0.35 -7.99 8.45
N GLN A 55 0.84 -7.39 8.61
CA GLN A 55 1.89 -7.28 7.59
C GLN A 55 1.46 -6.58 6.28
N ILE A 56 0.38 -5.80 6.30
CA ILE A 56 -0.12 -5.02 5.17
C ILE A 56 0.77 -3.79 4.93
N MET A 57 1.17 -3.13 6.01
CA MET A 57 2.10 -2.00 6.01
C MET A 57 3.32 -2.30 6.88
N LYS A 58 4.43 -1.58 6.64
CA LYS A 58 5.67 -1.72 7.42
C LYS A 58 6.19 -0.35 7.80
N GLY A 59 6.73 -0.23 9.01
CA GLY A 59 7.54 0.92 9.42
C GLY A 59 9.00 0.77 8.99
N TYR A 60 9.81 1.70 9.45
CA TYR A 60 11.24 1.78 9.18
C TYR A 60 12.05 1.16 10.32
N SER A 61 13.29 0.74 10.01
CA SER A 61 14.20 0.09 10.96
C SER A 61 14.59 0.96 12.15
N ASN A 62 14.45 2.28 12.03
CA ASN A 62 14.72 3.25 13.09
C ASN A 62 13.55 3.39 14.09
N GLY A 63 12.52 2.54 14.03
CA GLY A 63 11.38 2.60 14.93
C GLY A 63 10.39 3.73 14.60
N THR A 64 10.38 4.22 13.35
CA THR A 64 9.41 5.23 12.89
C THR A 64 8.48 4.65 11.81
N PHE A 65 7.29 5.23 11.66
CA PHE A 65 6.37 4.90 10.58
C PHE A 65 6.31 5.96 9.48
N LYS A 66 6.70 7.19 9.82
CA LYS A 66 6.59 8.42 9.02
C LYS A 66 5.16 8.70 8.56
N PRO A 67 4.21 8.90 9.49
CA PRO A 67 2.78 8.99 9.18
C PRO A 67 2.44 10.10 8.17
N GLN A 68 3.14 11.25 8.22
CA GLN A 68 2.91 12.38 7.31
C GLN A 68 3.68 12.27 5.98
N GLN A 69 4.51 11.25 5.81
CA GLN A 69 5.20 11.05 4.54
C GLN A 69 4.16 10.71 3.47
N LYS A 70 4.33 11.33 2.31
CA LYS A 70 3.52 11.09 1.13
C LYS A 70 3.73 9.67 0.63
N VAL A 71 2.67 9.05 0.16
CA VAL A 71 2.66 7.72 -0.45
C VAL A 71 2.66 7.87 -1.96
N THR A 72 3.57 7.17 -2.64
CA THR A 72 3.54 7.13 -4.10
C THR A 72 2.45 6.17 -4.62
N ARG A 73 2.09 6.27 -5.90
CA ARG A 73 1.10 5.37 -6.51
C ARG A 73 1.56 3.91 -6.45
N GLU A 74 2.86 3.67 -6.58
CA GLU A 74 3.48 2.36 -6.47
C GLU A 74 3.40 1.81 -5.05
N GLU A 75 3.72 2.63 -4.05
CA GLU A 75 3.58 2.24 -2.64
C GLU A 75 2.13 1.90 -2.28
N PHE A 76 1.17 2.68 -2.77
CA PHE A 76 -0.24 2.38 -2.59
C PHE A 76 -0.64 1.04 -3.24
N ALA A 77 -0.14 0.74 -4.45
CA ALA A 77 -0.40 -0.53 -5.13
C ALA A 77 0.14 -1.73 -4.33
N VAL A 78 1.32 -1.60 -3.72
CA VAL A 78 1.88 -2.63 -2.84
C VAL A 78 1.01 -2.85 -1.60
N ILE A 79 0.52 -1.77 -0.98
CA ILE A 79 -0.37 -1.86 0.19
C ILE A 79 -1.68 -2.57 -0.19
N ALA A 80 -2.27 -2.22 -1.33
CA ALA A 80 -3.48 -2.87 -1.84
C ALA A 80 -3.25 -4.36 -2.13
N TYR A 81 -2.11 -4.70 -2.75
CA TYR A 81 -1.72 -6.10 -3.00
C TYR A 81 -1.59 -6.90 -1.69
N ASN A 82 -0.93 -6.33 -0.68
CA ASN A 82 -0.79 -6.99 0.62
C ASN A 82 -2.14 -7.16 1.32
N TYR A 83 -3.03 -6.16 1.23
CA TYR A 83 -4.40 -6.26 1.74
C TYR A 83 -5.18 -7.39 1.05
N MET A 84 -5.10 -7.52 -0.27
CA MET A 84 -5.77 -8.59 -1.01
C MET A 84 -5.23 -9.97 -0.62
N ASN A 85 -3.91 -10.10 -0.49
CA ASN A 85 -3.28 -11.33 0.00
C ASN A 85 -3.74 -11.67 1.42
N TYR A 86 -3.82 -10.68 2.32
CA TYR A 86 -4.32 -10.86 3.68
C TYR A 86 -5.77 -11.35 3.70
N LYS A 87 -6.64 -10.83 2.81
CA LYS A 87 -8.03 -11.30 2.67
C LYS A 87 -8.15 -12.67 1.99
N GLY A 88 -7.05 -13.34 1.67
CA GLY A 88 -7.05 -14.64 1.00
C GLY A 88 -7.42 -14.57 -0.49
N MET A 89 -7.43 -13.38 -1.09
CA MET A 89 -7.65 -13.20 -2.54
C MET A 89 -6.37 -13.49 -3.35
N SER A 90 -5.57 -14.47 -2.90
CA SER A 90 -4.37 -14.87 -3.60
C SER A 90 -4.77 -15.39 -4.98
N SER A 91 -4.51 -14.59 -6.00
CA SER A 91 -4.48 -15.09 -7.37
C SER A 91 -3.40 -16.16 -7.38
N SER A 92 -3.83 -17.43 -7.47
CA SER A 92 -2.91 -18.51 -7.79
C SER A 92 -2.07 -18.01 -8.96
N LYS A 93 -0.75 -18.02 -8.77
CA LYS A 93 0.21 -17.81 -9.85
C LYS A 93 0.16 -19.03 -10.77
N THR A 94 -1.02 -19.39 -11.25
CA THR A 94 -1.19 -20.30 -12.35
C THR A 94 -0.71 -19.51 -13.54
N ALA A 95 0.47 -19.87 -14.05
CA ALA A 95 0.80 -19.56 -15.43
C ALA A 95 -0.24 -20.28 -16.29
N VAL A 96 -1.40 -19.67 -16.47
CA VAL A 96 -2.37 -20.08 -17.47
C VAL A 96 -1.77 -19.68 -18.81
N PRO A 97 -1.49 -20.62 -19.74
CA PRO A 97 -1.25 -20.23 -21.12
C PRO A 97 -2.50 -19.47 -21.59
N TYR A 98 -2.29 -18.22 -22.00
CA TYR A 98 -3.32 -17.23 -22.28
C TYR A 98 -4.34 -17.74 -23.30
N ALA A 99 -5.61 -17.85 -22.92
CA ALA A 99 -6.70 -18.19 -23.84
C ALA A 99 -7.56 -16.98 -24.26
N ASP A 100 -7.71 -15.94 -23.44
CA ASP A 100 -8.66 -14.85 -23.74
C ASP A 100 -8.04 -13.47 -23.55
N GLU A 101 -7.18 -13.13 -24.49
CA GLU A 101 -6.41 -11.89 -24.61
C GLU A 101 -7.25 -10.63 -24.92
N ASN A 102 -8.56 -10.75 -25.19
CA ASN A 102 -9.31 -9.69 -25.88
C ASN A 102 -10.26 -8.83 -25.03
N LYS A 103 -10.24 -8.89 -23.69
CA LYS A 103 -11.10 -8.02 -22.86
C LYS A 103 -10.46 -7.43 -21.59
N ILE A 104 -9.13 -7.26 -21.59
CA ILE A 104 -8.44 -6.54 -20.50
C ILE A 104 -7.81 -5.27 -21.08
N SER A 105 -8.23 -4.12 -20.58
CA SER A 105 -7.90 -2.80 -21.16
C SER A 105 -6.38 -2.55 -21.26
N PRO A 106 -5.89 -1.92 -22.35
CA PRO A 106 -4.47 -1.74 -22.64
C PRO A 106 -3.61 -1.06 -21.56
N TRP A 107 -4.21 -0.35 -20.60
CA TRP A 107 -3.49 0.39 -19.56
C TRP A 107 -3.00 -0.49 -18.41
N ALA A 108 -3.57 -1.68 -18.21
CA ALA A 108 -3.16 -2.61 -17.15
C ALA A 108 -1.96 -3.51 -17.57
N LYS A 109 -1.54 -3.47 -18.85
CA LYS A 109 -0.40 -4.27 -19.36
C LYS A 109 0.98 -3.60 -19.19
N ASN A 110 1.08 -2.39 -18.62
CA ASN A 110 2.38 -1.71 -18.51
C ASN A 110 2.66 -1.06 -17.15
N GLY A 111 2.10 -1.61 -16.07
CA GLY A 111 2.47 -1.26 -14.70
C GLY A 111 3.67 -2.09 -14.24
N GLY A 112 4.88 -1.82 -14.74
CA GLY A 112 6.06 -2.44 -14.16
C GLY A 112 7.32 -2.50 -15.02
N ARG A 113 7.88 -1.34 -15.43
CA ARG A 113 9.31 -1.23 -15.81
C ARG A 113 9.87 0.17 -15.49
N TYR A 114 9.91 0.55 -14.21
CA TYR A 114 10.78 1.63 -13.74
C TYR A 114 11.53 1.19 -12.48
N ALA A 115 12.43 0.22 -12.67
CA ALA A 115 13.55 -0.04 -11.77
C ALA A 115 14.82 -0.01 -12.62
N GLY A 116 15.82 0.69 -12.14
CA GLY A 116 16.93 1.21 -12.92
C GLY A 116 17.84 0.17 -13.55
N SER A 117 18.28 0.49 -14.76
CA SER A 117 19.50 -0.02 -15.37
C SER A 117 19.97 0.98 -16.42
N ARG A 118 20.55 2.09 -15.95
CA ARG A 118 21.40 2.94 -16.79
C ARG A 118 22.62 3.43 -16.03
N TRP A 119 23.48 2.47 -15.69
CA TRP A 119 24.94 2.58 -15.71
C TRP A 119 25.50 1.15 -15.82
N LEU A 120 26.15 0.85 -16.94
CA LEU A 120 27.48 0.20 -17.06
C LEU A 120 27.63 -0.51 -18.42
N TYR A 121 28.71 -0.11 -19.14
CA TYR A 121 29.31 -0.59 -20.40
C TYR A 121 28.70 -0.04 -21.70
N ASP A 122 29.19 1.07 -22.26
CA ASP A 122 30.44 1.33 -23.03
C ASP A 122 30.40 0.86 -24.49
N GLY A 123 30.82 1.74 -25.40
CA GLY A 123 31.47 1.37 -26.66
C GLY A 123 30.68 1.55 -27.96
N SER A 124 30.52 2.80 -28.45
CA SER A 124 30.88 3.27 -29.82
C SER A 124 30.37 4.68 -30.09
#